data_AF-A0A850CC34-F1
#
_entry.id   AF-A0A850CC34-F1
#
_cell.length_a   1.000
_cell.length_b   1.000
_cell.length_c   1.000
_cell.angle_alpha   90.00
_cell.angle_beta   90.00
_cell.angle_gamma   90.00
#
_symmetry.space_group_name_H-M   'P 1'
#
loop_
_entity.id
_entity.type
_entity.pdbx_description
1 polymer ?
#
loop_
_entity_poly.entity_id
_entity_poly.type
_entity_poly.pdbx_seq_one_letter_code
_entity_poly.pdbx_strand_id
1 'polypeptide(L)'
;YHRVLDPGVDANQGRARAVLKQRRWRTAVREHEDGTVVIAAEKGYLRETGNLLFHTSIIFVLVGVAAGSLMSWYGNRILSEDKAYCNNLQQYDEYGLGAWVDETDLPQFCVTLDEFDAEFTNGGPTAFDADVTYETIGDGGEVESGEYDLKVNHPLNIDGTNVFLIGHGYTAVVTYTDRYGQTQTLHQEFLSMDAALNSEGAFKFPDVNVDPETGAVDADAEVGFDAILVPTFDDSTAMLLGSDPELNNPVLALTAYTGDLGLGDGLPESVYSINEDQIASGELEQVNDDVEVIGVGDAMTLPDGTTLTFDGVEQYAVLQVRHDPGGPVVLAGAVLLLLGLLPGLAVRRRRYWIRWNPDGTVETAGLNRNDFDGLDEECDELTAAIAPDYEPPGPSTDRSDQ
;
A
#
# COMPACT_ATOMS: atom_id res chain seq x y z
N TYR A 1 -9.11 -49.84 -9.24
CA TYR A 1 -8.66 -51.03 -8.49
C TYR A 1 -9.80 -51.98 -8.13
N HIS A 2 -9.67 -53.28 -8.47
CA HIS A 2 -10.52 -54.37 -7.95
C HIS A 2 -9.75 -55.70 -7.96
N ARG A 3 -9.79 -56.47 -6.87
CA ARG A 3 -9.23 -57.82 -6.75
C ARG A 3 -10.22 -58.76 -6.08
N VAL A 4 -10.22 -60.03 -6.50
CA VAL A 4 -10.97 -61.11 -5.86
C VAL A 4 -9.94 -62.11 -5.32
N LEU A 5 -10.08 -62.47 -4.05
CA LEU A 5 -9.24 -63.43 -3.35
C LEU A 5 -10.02 -64.73 -3.23
N ASP A 6 -9.34 -65.83 -3.55
CA ASP A 6 -9.94 -67.17 -3.56
C ASP A 6 -10.38 -67.64 -2.17
N PRO A 7 -11.34 -68.58 -2.08
CA PRO A 7 -11.71 -69.18 -0.82
C PRO A 7 -10.52 -69.85 -0.14
N GLY A 8 -10.34 -69.57 1.17
CA GLY A 8 -9.26 -70.16 1.98
C GLY A 8 -8.05 -69.27 2.21
N VAL A 9 -7.99 -68.09 1.59
CA VAL A 9 -7.00 -67.06 1.94
C VAL A 9 -7.26 -66.54 3.36
N ASP A 10 -6.22 -66.43 4.20
CA ASP A 10 -6.33 -65.89 5.57
C ASP A 10 -6.54 -64.36 5.59
N ALA A 11 -7.72 -63.92 5.16
CA ALA A 11 -8.15 -62.53 5.19
C ALA A 11 -9.07 -62.30 6.41
N ASN A 12 -8.51 -61.96 7.56
CA ASN A 12 -9.27 -61.81 8.80
C ASN A 12 -9.82 -60.37 8.98
N GLN A 13 -11.12 -60.23 9.30
CA GLN A 13 -11.76 -58.92 9.54
C GLN A 13 -11.10 -58.09 10.65
N GLY A 14 -10.66 -58.74 11.74
CA GLY A 14 -9.95 -58.10 12.84
C GLY A 14 -8.59 -57.54 12.40
N ARG A 15 -7.86 -58.30 11.59
CA ARG A 15 -6.60 -57.85 10.96
C ARG A 15 -6.87 -56.67 10.02
N ALA A 16 -7.91 -56.75 9.20
CA ALA A 16 -8.31 -55.66 8.31
C ALA A 16 -8.57 -54.35 9.05
N ARG A 17 -9.33 -54.40 10.16
CA ARG A 17 -9.58 -53.23 11.00
C ARG A 17 -8.29 -52.69 11.64
N ALA A 18 -7.40 -53.57 12.09
CA ALA A 18 -6.12 -53.16 12.69
C ALA A 18 -5.21 -52.46 11.68
N VAL A 19 -5.03 -53.04 10.48
CA VAL A 19 -4.21 -52.47 9.40
C VAL A 19 -4.76 -51.11 8.95
N LEU A 20 -6.07 -51.02 8.70
CA LEU A 20 -6.71 -49.78 8.28
C LEU A 20 -6.59 -48.69 9.36
N LYS A 21 -6.82 -49.03 10.63
CA LYS A 21 -6.65 -48.09 11.75
C LYS A 21 -5.20 -47.62 11.90
N GLN A 22 -4.22 -48.52 11.80
CA GLN A 22 -2.80 -48.19 11.89
C GLN A 22 -2.36 -47.23 10.77
N ARG A 23 -2.87 -47.45 9.55
CA ARG A 23 -2.64 -46.56 8.40
C ARG A 23 -3.56 -45.33 8.36
N ARG A 24 -4.28 -45.03 9.46
CA ARG A 24 -5.16 -43.86 9.65
C ARG A 24 -6.34 -43.78 8.67
N TRP A 25 -6.88 -44.92 8.27
CA TRP A 25 -8.13 -44.98 7.54
C TRP A 25 -9.31 -44.97 8.51
N ARG A 26 -10.35 -44.20 8.19
CA ARG A 26 -11.62 -44.26 8.92
C ARG A 26 -12.47 -45.37 8.33
N THR A 27 -12.90 -46.32 9.16
CA THR A 27 -13.65 -47.49 8.70
C THR A 27 -15.11 -47.47 9.13
N ALA A 28 -15.99 -47.99 8.29
CA ALA A 28 -17.38 -48.33 8.62
C ALA A 28 -17.64 -49.78 8.23
N VAL A 29 -18.20 -50.55 9.16
CA VAL A 29 -18.55 -51.96 8.95
C VAL A 29 -20.04 -52.05 8.65
N ARG A 30 -20.42 -52.86 7.67
CA ARG A 30 -21.81 -53.23 7.38
C ARG A 30 -21.90 -54.74 7.29
N GLU A 31 -22.77 -55.32 8.09
CA GLU A 31 -23.12 -56.74 8.03
C GLU A 31 -24.48 -56.82 7.35
N HIS A 32 -24.60 -57.71 6.37
CA HIS A 32 -25.81 -57.94 5.59
C HIS A 32 -26.48 -59.24 6.04
N GLU A 33 -27.80 -59.34 5.90
CA GLU A 33 -28.59 -60.50 6.33
C GLU A 33 -28.22 -61.79 5.58
N ASP A 34 -27.63 -61.67 4.39
CA ASP A 34 -27.14 -62.78 3.58
C ASP A 34 -25.79 -63.34 4.07
N GLY A 35 -25.22 -62.80 5.15
CA GLY A 35 -23.93 -63.17 5.70
C GLY A 35 -22.74 -62.41 5.10
N THR A 36 -22.98 -61.48 4.16
CA THR A 36 -21.94 -60.64 3.59
C THR A 36 -21.48 -59.60 4.61
N VAL A 37 -20.16 -59.42 4.74
CA VAL A 37 -19.58 -58.36 5.59
C VAL A 37 -18.77 -57.40 4.72
N VAL A 38 -19.05 -56.11 4.82
CA VAL A 38 -18.34 -55.06 4.08
C VAL A 38 -17.65 -54.11 5.05
N ILE A 39 -16.36 -53.89 4.86
CA ILE A 39 -15.61 -52.80 5.49
C ILE A 39 -15.35 -51.73 4.43
N ALA A 40 -15.98 -50.57 4.60
CA ALA A 40 -15.66 -49.37 3.83
C ALA A 40 -14.64 -48.53 4.59
N ALA A 41 -13.57 -48.13 3.95
CA ALA A 41 -12.50 -47.31 4.51
C ALA A 41 -12.31 -46.05 3.68
N GLU A 42 -12.18 -44.90 4.33
CA GLU A 42 -11.92 -43.62 3.68
C GLU A 42 -10.74 -42.87 4.33
N LYS A 43 -9.96 -42.19 3.49
CA LYS A 43 -8.82 -41.35 3.90
C LYS A 43 -8.75 -40.07 3.07
N GLY A 44 -8.23 -39.00 3.68
CA GLY A 44 -8.02 -37.71 3.00
C GLY A 44 -9.08 -36.63 3.26
N TYR A 45 -9.81 -36.67 4.38
CA TYR A 45 -10.84 -35.67 4.74
C TYR A 45 -10.32 -34.23 4.83
N LEU A 46 -9.01 -34.04 5.10
CA LEU A 46 -8.38 -32.71 5.08
C LEU A 46 -8.53 -32.00 3.74
N ARG A 47 -8.73 -32.73 2.64
CA ARG A 47 -9.04 -32.15 1.33
C ARG A 47 -10.37 -31.40 1.34
N GLU A 48 -11.40 -32.00 1.94
CA GLU A 48 -12.75 -31.40 2.00
C GLU A 48 -12.76 -30.20 2.93
N THR A 49 -12.10 -30.33 4.08
CA THR A 49 -11.91 -29.21 5.02
C THR A 49 -11.13 -28.07 4.37
N GLY A 50 -10.05 -28.37 3.64
CA GLY A 50 -9.28 -27.37 2.90
C GLY A 50 -10.08 -26.70 1.80
N ASN A 51 -10.89 -27.47 1.06
CA ASN A 51 -11.79 -26.93 0.05
C ASN A 51 -12.85 -26.00 0.65
N LEU A 52 -13.48 -26.40 1.77
CA LEU A 52 -14.44 -25.54 2.47
C LEU A 52 -13.77 -24.27 2.96
N LEU A 53 -12.60 -24.40 3.61
CA LEU A 53 -11.82 -23.27 4.11
C LEU A 53 -11.45 -22.28 3.00
N PHE A 54 -11.04 -22.78 1.84
CA PHE A 54 -10.74 -21.98 0.65
C PHE A 54 -11.95 -21.20 0.14
N HIS A 55 -13.14 -21.81 0.10
CA HIS A 55 -14.35 -21.10 -0.34
C HIS A 55 -14.77 -20.05 0.70
N THR A 56 -14.68 -20.39 1.99
CA THR A 56 -14.95 -19.44 3.07
C THR A 56 -13.97 -18.28 3.05
N SER A 57 -12.68 -18.50 2.76
CA SER A 57 -11.69 -17.42 2.69
C SER A 57 -12.01 -16.39 1.61
N ILE A 58 -12.58 -16.80 0.47
CA ILE A 58 -13.02 -15.86 -0.57
C ILE A 58 -14.10 -14.93 -0.02
N ILE A 59 -15.04 -15.44 0.78
CA ILE A 59 -16.06 -14.62 1.42
C ILE A 59 -15.42 -13.60 2.37
N PHE A 60 -14.43 -14.01 3.17
CA PHE A 60 -13.69 -13.09 4.04
C PHE A 60 -12.99 -11.99 3.25
N VAL A 61 -12.32 -12.34 2.14
CA VAL A 61 -11.68 -11.34 1.26
C VAL A 61 -12.73 -10.39 0.68
N LEU A 62 -13.86 -10.90 0.17
CA LEU A 62 -14.92 -10.05 -0.38
C LEU A 62 -15.50 -9.10 0.66
N VAL A 63 -15.75 -9.58 1.88
CA VAL A 63 -16.24 -8.75 2.99
C VAL A 63 -15.19 -7.70 3.40
N GLY A 64 -13.92 -8.09 3.48
CA GLY A 64 -12.82 -7.19 3.82
C GLY A 64 -12.63 -6.09 2.76
N VAL A 65 -12.67 -6.44 1.47
CA VAL A 65 -12.61 -5.47 0.37
C VAL A 65 -13.81 -4.53 0.39
N ALA A 66 -15.02 -5.06 0.62
CA ALA A 66 -16.22 -4.23 0.72
C ALA A 66 -16.14 -3.25 1.90
N ALA A 67 -15.76 -3.74 3.09
CA ALA A 67 -15.55 -2.90 4.28
C ALA A 67 -14.46 -1.85 4.04
N GLY A 68 -13.33 -2.24 3.45
CA GLY A 68 -12.25 -1.33 3.07
C GLY A 68 -12.75 -0.24 2.13
N SER A 69 -13.49 -0.58 1.06
CA SER A 69 -13.98 0.43 0.12
C SER A 69 -15.03 1.41 0.70
N LEU A 70 -15.81 0.96 1.69
CA LEU A 70 -16.92 1.74 2.24
C LEU A 70 -16.53 2.55 3.47
N MET A 71 -15.62 2.04 4.30
CA MET A 71 -15.30 2.57 5.63
C MET A 71 -13.86 3.10 5.73
N SER A 72 -13.03 2.92 4.70
CA SER A 72 -11.68 3.50 4.71
C SER A 72 -11.72 4.96 4.30
N TRP A 73 -10.70 5.68 4.71
CA TRP A 73 -10.40 7.01 4.21
C TRP A 73 -8.89 7.21 4.18
N TYR A 74 -8.46 8.18 3.38
CA TYR A 74 -7.08 8.65 3.39
C TYR A 74 -7.03 10.16 3.17
N GLY A 75 -5.94 10.76 3.63
CA GLY A 75 -5.57 12.15 3.37
C GLY A 75 -4.07 12.26 3.16
N ASN A 76 -3.66 12.98 2.13
CA ASN A 76 -2.27 13.32 1.85
C ASN A 76 -2.02 14.75 2.30
N ARG A 77 -0.89 14.97 2.97
CA ARG A 77 -0.46 16.29 3.44
C ARG A 77 1.03 16.47 3.25
N ILE A 78 1.42 17.55 2.60
CA ILE A 78 2.78 18.09 2.65
C ILE A 78 2.95 18.85 3.97
N LEU A 79 3.98 18.49 4.75
CA LEU A 79 4.28 19.10 6.03
C LEU A 79 5.72 19.58 6.03
N SER A 80 5.91 20.89 6.02
CA SER A 80 7.21 21.54 6.17
C SER A 80 7.71 21.45 7.61
N GLU A 81 9.03 21.50 7.81
CA GLU A 81 9.65 21.54 9.14
C GLU A 81 9.09 22.69 10.00
N ASP A 82 9.02 22.47 11.31
CA ASP A 82 8.41 23.36 12.31
C ASP A 82 6.92 23.67 12.09
N LYS A 83 6.23 22.98 11.16
CA LYS A 83 4.79 23.11 10.95
C LYS A 83 4.04 21.96 11.57
N ALA A 84 2.83 22.28 12.02
CA ALA A 84 1.86 21.32 12.52
C ALA A 84 0.63 21.29 11.63
N TYR A 85 0.01 20.12 11.53
CA TYR A 85 -1.36 19.98 11.03
C TYR A 85 -2.16 19.13 12.01
N CYS A 86 -3.48 19.25 11.93
CA CYS A 86 -4.41 18.42 12.67
C CYS A 86 -5.26 17.61 11.71
N ASN A 87 -5.65 16.39 12.11
CA ASN A 87 -6.44 15.49 11.29
C ASN A 87 -7.87 16.02 11.10
N ASN A 88 -8.06 16.84 10.06
CA ASN A 88 -9.33 17.34 9.57
C ASN A 88 -9.25 17.50 8.05
N LEU A 89 -10.41 17.43 7.38
CA LEU A 89 -10.48 17.45 5.92
C LEU A 89 -9.88 18.70 5.28
N GLN A 90 -10.03 19.87 5.91
CA GLN A 90 -9.62 21.14 5.34
C GLN A 90 -8.10 21.34 5.34
N GLN A 91 -7.37 20.52 6.10
CA GLN A 91 -5.92 20.54 6.16
C GLN A 91 -5.25 19.46 5.31
N TYR A 92 -6.01 18.69 4.52
CA TYR A 92 -5.44 17.76 3.54
C TYR A 92 -5.35 18.39 2.15
N ASP A 93 -4.23 18.16 1.47
CA ASP A 93 -4.01 18.63 0.10
C ASP A 93 -4.78 17.75 -0.91
N GLU A 94 -4.90 16.46 -0.59
CA GLU A 94 -5.72 15.49 -1.31
C GLU A 94 -6.35 14.53 -0.30
N TYR A 95 -7.61 14.16 -0.50
CA TYR A 95 -8.26 13.18 0.36
C TYR A 95 -9.27 12.32 -0.38
N GLY A 96 -9.58 11.17 0.19
CA GLY A 96 -10.65 10.30 -0.28
C GLY A 96 -11.39 9.66 0.89
N LEU A 97 -12.71 9.78 0.87
CA LEU A 97 -13.60 9.19 1.87
C LEU A 97 -14.35 7.99 1.27
N GLY A 98 -14.44 6.92 2.04
CA GLY A 98 -15.36 5.83 1.79
C GLY A 98 -16.81 6.30 1.91
N ALA A 99 -17.73 5.61 1.24
CA ALA A 99 -19.13 6.03 1.17
C ALA A 99 -19.87 6.06 2.53
N TRP A 100 -19.30 5.47 3.58
CA TRP A 100 -19.84 5.44 4.95
C TRP A 100 -18.96 6.20 5.95
N VAL A 101 -18.08 7.09 5.47
CA VAL A 101 -17.22 7.92 6.32
C VAL A 101 -17.62 9.37 6.14
N ASP A 102 -17.97 10.03 7.24
CA ASP A 102 -18.20 11.47 7.31
C ASP A 102 -16.97 12.19 7.88
N GLU A 103 -16.89 13.50 7.65
CA GLU A 103 -15.77 14.34 8.13
C GLU A 103 -15.59 14.32 9.65
N THR A 104 -16.66 14.01 10.40
CA THR A 104 -16.66 13.95 11.85
C THR A 104 -16.18 12.61 12.40
N ASP A 105 -15.99 11.60 11.55
CA ASP A 105 -15.53 10.26 11.95
C ASP A 105 -14.00 10.18 12.04
N LEU A 106 -13.29 11.24 11.62
CA LEU A 106 -11.83 11.31 11.67
C LEU A 106 -11.36 11.45 13.14
N PRO A 107 -10.40 10.62 13.60
CA PRO A 107 -9.86 10.72 14.95
C PRO A 107 -9.12 12.03 15.15
N GLN A 108 -9.28 12.65 16.31
CA GLN A 108 -8.69 13.95 16.58
C GLN A 108 -7.25 13.80 17.07
N PHE A 109 -6.30 14.16 16.21
CA PHE A 109 -4.89 14.25 16.55
C PHE A 109 -4.22 15.37 15.73
N CYS A 110 -3.09 15.86 16.22
CA CYS A 110 -2.22 16.78 15.48
C CYS A 110 -0.82 16.18 15.39
N VAL A 111 -0.10 16.51 14.31
CA VAL A 111 1.27 16.10 14.06
C VAL A 111 2.07 17.34 13.68
N THR A 112 3.20 17.51 14.34
CA THR A 112 4.22 18.51 14.04
C THR A 112 5.42 17.78 13.44
N LEU A 113 5.97 18.30 12.35
CA LEU A 113 7.27 17.86 11.84
C LEU A 113 8.34 18.67 12.55
N ASP A 114 9.11 18.02 13.42
CA ASP A 114 10.18 18.68 14.18
C ASP A 114 11.46 18.77 13.33
N GLU A 115 11.81 17.69 12.63
CA GLU A 115 13.00 17.61 11.77
C GLU A 115 12.78 16.57 10.68
N PHE A 116 13.29 16.83 9.47
CA PHE A 116 13.31 15.84 8.38
C PHE A 116 14.71 15.66 7.81
N ASP A 117 15.16 14.41 7.82
CA ASP A 117 16.45 14.02 7.27
C ASP A 117 16.28 13.01 6.12
N ALA A 118 16.89 13.34 4.98
CA ALA A 118 17.06 12.43 3.87
C ALA A 118 18.56 12.13 3.66
N GLU A 119 18.95 10.87 3.84
CA GLU A 119 20.29 10.42 3.51
C GLU A 119 20.35 9.90 2.07
N PHE A 120 21.31 10.39 1.28
CA PHE A 120 21.56 9.94 -0.08
C PHE A 120 22.91 9.22 -0.20
N THR A 121 22.93 8.04 -0.83
CA THR A 121 24.18 7.32 -1.15
C THR A 121 24.22 6.94 -2.63
N ASN A 122 25.26 7.36 -3.35
CA ASN A 122 25.44 7.11 -4.79
C ASN A 122 24.27 7.62 -5.66
N GLY A 123 23.70 8.78 -5.34
CA GLY A 123 22.60 9.38 -6.11
C GLY A 123 21.22 8.72 -5.90
N GLY A 124 21.07 7.88 -4.87
CA GLY A 124 19.80 7.30 -4.47
C GLY A 124 19.57 7.44 -2.96
N PRO A 125 18.31 7.59 -2.52
CA PRO A 125 18.00 7.72 -1.10
C PRO A 125 18.25 6.39 -0.37
N THR A 126 18.89 6.47 0.80
CA THR A 126 19.19 5.33 1.67
C THR A 126 18.35 5.30 2.94
N ALA A 127 17.96 6.45 3.46
CA ALA A 127 17.09 6.58 4.61
C ALA A 127 16.28 7.88 4.52
N PHE A 128 15.05 7.82 5.04
CA PHE A 128 14.18 8.97 5.22
C PHE A 128 13.61 8.86 6.61
N ASP A 129 13.91 9.86 7.42
CA ASP A 129 13.58 9.91 8.83
C ASP A 129 12.90 11.25 9.09
N ALA A 130 11.68 11.19 9.61
CA ALA A 130 10.90 12.36 9.96
C ALA A 130 10.58 12.30 11.45
N ASP A 131 11.26 13.10 12.24
CA ASP A 131 11.00 13.21 13.67
C ASP A 131 9.74 14.04 13.86
N VAL A 132 8.73 13.42 14.48
CA VAL A 132 7.42 14.04 14.67
C VAL A 132 6.98 14.02 16.11
N THR A 133 6.43 15.15 16.55
CA THR A 133 5.65 15.26 17.77
C THR A 133 4.18 15.14 17.41
N TYR A 134 3.46 14.23 18.06
CA TYR A 134 2.03 14.06 17.85
C TYR A 134 1.25 14.32 19.15
N GLU A 135 0.07 14.90 19.01
CA GLU A 135 -0.85 15.19 20.10
C GLU A 135 -2.19 14.50 19.86
N THR A 136 -2.76 13.89 20.89
CA THR A 136 -4.07 13.22 20.86
C THR A 136 -4.93 13.69 22.02
N ILE A 137 -6.24 13.50 21.90
CA ILE A 137 -7.19 13.81 22.99
C ILE A 137 -7.60 12.50 23.65
N GLY A 138 -7.16 12.29 24.90
CA GLY A 138 -7.51 11.10 25.68
C GLY A 138 -8.95 11.10 26.19
N ASP A 139 -9.38 9.97 26.78
CA ASP A 139 -10.76 9.72 27.26
C ASP A 139 -11.27 10.73 28.32
N GLY A 140 -10.38 11.52 28.93
CA GLY A 140 -10.68 12.58 29.89
C GLY A 140 -10.68 14.00 29.31
N GLY A 141 -10.44 14.16 28.01
CA GLY A 141 -10.19 15.45 27.37
C GLY A 141 -8.79 16.04 27.65
N GLU A 142 -7.91 15.23 28.24
CA GLU A 142 -6.51 15.60 28.45
C GLU A 142 -5.75 15.43 27.13
N VAL A 143 -4.88 16.38 26.81
CA VAL A 143 -3.98 16.29 25.65
C VAL A 143 -2.81 15.40 26.03
N GLU A 144 -2.63 14.31 25.29
CA GLU A 144 -1.47 13.43 25.40
C GLU A 144 -0.54 13.70 24.23
N SER A 145 0.72 14.02 24.51
CA SER A 145 1.76 14.19 23.49
C SER A 145 2.74 13.03 23.49
N GLY A 146 3.29 12.74 22.31
CA GLY A 146 4.35 11.76 22.13
C GLY A 146 5.27 12.14 20.98
N GLU A 147 6.48 11.59 21.00
CA GLU A 147 7.46 11.71 19.93
C GLU A 147 7.50 10.39 19.15
N TYR A 148 7.69 10.46 17.84
CA TYR A 148 7.83 9.31 16.97
C TYR A 148 8.78 9.60 15.81
N ASP A 149 9.66 8.65 15.54
CA ASP A 149 10.60 8.68 14.41
C ASP A 149 9.94 7.93 13.24
N LEU A 150 9.37 8.70 12.30
CA LEU A 150 8.60 8.18 11.18
C LEU A 150 9.53 7.79 10.03
N LYS A 151 9.50 6.51 9.66
CA LYS A 151 10.35 5.95 8.58
C LYS A 151 9.53 5.23 7.52
N VAL A 152 10.16 4.97 6.38
CA VAL A 152 9.58 4.14 5.32
C VAL A 152 9.17 2.76 5.88
N ASN A 153 7.93 2.35 5.66
CA ASN A 153 7.30 1.11 6.19
C ASN A 153 7.17 1.01 7.72
N HIS A 154 7.47 2.08 8.46
CA HIS A 154 7.29 2.16 9.90
C HIS A 154 6.32 3.29 10.24
N PRO A 155 5.01 3.10 9.99
CA PRO A 155 4.01 4.14 10.22
C PRO A 155 3.73 4.34 11.71
N LEU A 156 3.42 5.59 12.06
CA LEU A 156 2.83 5.95 13.34
C LEU A 156 1.36 5.53 13.36
N ASN A 157 0.94 4.74 14.35
CA ASN A 157 -0.45 4.32 14.52
C ASN A 157 -1.13 5.11 15.64
N ILE A 158 -2.17 5.85 15.30
CA ILE A 158 -3.00 6.63 16.23
C ILE A 158 -4.45 6.21 16.02
N ASP A 159 -5.08 5.65 17.05
CA ASP A 159 -6.49 5.24 17.05
C ASP A 159 -6.90 4.43 15.80
N GLY A 160 -6.11 3.41 15.46
CA GLY A 160 -6.36 2.56 14.28
C GLY A 160 -6.10 3.23 12.93
N THR A 161 -5.65 4.47 12.93
CA THR A 161 -5.21 5.23 11.74
C THR A 161 -3.69 5.20 11.66
N ASN A 162 -3.15 5.05 10.45
CA ASN A 162 -1.72 5.03 10.22
C ASN A 162 -1.29 6.31 9.50
N VAL A 163 -0.26 6.97 10.01
CA VAL A 163 0.46 8.06 9.34
C VAL A 163 1.70 7.46 8.71
N PHE A 164 1.82 7.55 7.39
CA PHE A 164 2.91 7.02 6.59
C PHE A 164 3.75 8.17 6.03
N LEU A 165 5.07 8.01 6.06
CA LEU A 165 5.97 8.81 5.24
C LEU A 165 5.99 8.22 3.82
N ILE A 166 5.49 8.99 2.84
CA ILE A 166 5.35 8.55 1.44
C ILE A 166 6.24 9.32 0.47
N GLY A 167 6.83 10.44 0.89
CA GLY A 167 7.69 11.26 0.06
C GLY A 167 8.29 12.42 0.85
N HIS A 168 9.02 13.27 0.16
CA HIS A 168 9.65 14.48 0.69
C HIS A 168 9.93 15.45 -0.46
N GLY A 169 10.39 16.64 -0.13
CA GLY A 169 10.83 17.64 -1.10
C GLY A 169 11.35 18.87 -0.39
N TYR A 170 11.34 19.99 -1.12
CA TYR A 170 11.94 21.22 -0.67
C TYR A 170 10.92 22.36 -0.63
N THR A 171 11.03 23.15 0.44
CA THR A 171 10.32 24.42 0.61
C THR A 171 11.29 25.54 0.34
N ALA A 172 11.05 26.33 -0.70
CA ALA A 172 11.87 27.49 -1.01
C ALA A 172 11.41 28.68 -0.17
N VAL A 173 12.37 29.35 0.47
CA VAL A 173 12.12 30.53 1.30
C VAL A 173 12.59 31.76 0.55
N VAL A 174 11.68 32.71 0.33
CA VAL A 174 11.98 33.96 -0.36
C VAL A 174 11.44 35.16 0.40
N THR A 175 12.14 36.28 0.30
CA THR A 175 11.68 37.56 0.83
C THR A 175 11.53 38.56 -0.30
N TYR A 176 10.30 39.01 -0.52
CA TYR A 176 9.98 40.08 -1.44
C TYR A 176 10.02 41.43 -0.70
N THR A 177 10.65 42.43 -1.31
CA THR A 177 10.68 43.82 -0.84
C THR A 177 9.96 44.71 -1.86
N ASP A 178 8.89 45.36 -1.42
CA ASP A 178 8.03 46.18 -2.26
C ASP A 178 8.60 47.59 -2.51
N ARG A 179 7.88 48.38 -3.34
CA ARG A 179 8.34 49.73 -3.74
C ARG A 179 8.38 50.75 -2.60
N TYR A 180 7.77 50.42 -1.46
CA TYR A 180 7.76 51.22 -0.23
C TYR A 180 8.76 50.72 0.81
N GLY A 181 9.49 49.64 0.51
CA GLY A 181 10.46 49.01 1.39
C GLY A 181 9.84 48.08 2.44
N GLN A 182 8.57 47.69 2.28
CA GLN A 182 7.95 46.65 3.11
C GLN A 182 8.37 45.27 2.61
N THR A 183 8.55 44.34 3.54
CA THR A 183 9.03 42.99 3.24
C THR A 183 7.98 41.94 3.56
N GLN A 184 7.84 40.95 2.67
CA GLN A 184 7.01 39.76 2.89
C GLN A 184 7.85 38.51 2.60
N THR A 185 7.96 37.63 3.59
CA THR A 185 8.63 36.33 3.45
C THR A 185 7.60 35.24 3.18
N LEU A 186 7.87 34.40 2.18
CA LEU A 186 7.07 33.22 1.86
C LEU A 186 7.93 31.96 2.01
N HIS A 187 7.33 30.95 2.63
CA HIS A 187 7.82 29.58 2.63
C HIS A 187 6.88 28.82 1.68
N GLN A 188 7.37 28.48 0.50
CA GLN A 188 6.55 27.82 -0.52
C GLN A 188 7.07 26.40 -0.74
N GLU A 189 6.20 25.41 -0.54
CA GLU A 189 6.48 24.03 -0.92
C GLU A 189 6.54 23.93 -2.45
N PHE A 190 7.59 23.31 -2.99
CA PHE A 190 7.75 23.07 -4.43
C PHE A 190 7.49 21.59 -4.75
N LEU A 191 6.76 21.32 -5.84
CA LEU A 191 6.43 19.96 -6.24
C LEU A 191 7.54 19.35 -7.10
N SER A 192 8.07 18.22 -6.64
CA SER A 192 9.12 17.49 -7.37
C SER A 192 8.61 16.94 -8.72
N MET A 193 9.32 17.27 -9.79
CA MET A 193 9.05 16.81 -11.15
C MET A 193 9.76 15.49 -11.50
N ASP A 194 10.90 15.22 -10.85
CA ASP A 194 11.73 14.06 -11.13
C ASP A 194 12.43 13.48 -9.89
N ALA A 195 13.30 12.48 -10.08
CA ALA A 195 14.02 11.83 -8.99
C ALA A 195 15.23 12.63 -8.47
N ALA A 196 15.64 13.69 -9.18
CA ALA A 196 16.68 14.62 -8.77
C ALA A 196 16.09 15.82 -8.00
N LEU A 197 14.80 15.76 -7.64
CA LEU A 197 14.08 16.80 -6.91
C LEU A 197 14.12 18.17 -7.59
N ASN A 198 14.32 18.22 -8.92
CA ASN A 198 13.99 19.42 -9.66
C ASN A 198 12.49 19.66 -9.49
N SER A 199 12.13 20.84 -8.99
CA SER A 199 10.77 21.06 -8.49
C SER A 199 10.16 22.33 -9.07
N GLU A 200 8.86 22.31 -9.34
CA GLU A 200 8.09 23.45 -9.82
C GLU A 200 7.31 24.09 -8.67
N GLY A 201 7.16 25.41 -8.74
CA GLY A 201 6.43 26.18 -7.74
C GLY A 201 6.19 27.61 -8.21
N ALA A 202 5.41 28.36 -7.43
CA ALA A 202 5.18 29.76 -7.70
C ALA A 202 5.15 30.57 -6.40
N PHE A 203 5.64 31.81 -6.46
CA PHE A 203 5.48 32.76 -5.37
C PHE A 203 4.44 33.81 -5.79
N LYS A 204 3.43 34.02 -4.96
CA LYS A 204 2.33 34.96 -5.24
C LYS A 204 2.24 36.00 -4.12
N PHE A 205 2.31 37.26 -4.50
CA PHE A 205 2.28 38.40 -3.59
C PHE A 205 1.09 39.31 -3.95
N PRO A 206 -0.14 38.98 -3.52
CA PRO A 206 -1.32 39.82 -3.79
C PRO A 206 -1.40 41.08 -2.90
N ASP A 207 -0.83 41.02 -1.69
CA ASP A 207 -0.95 42.08 -0.69
C ASP A 207 0.30 42.97 -0.60
N VAL A 208 0.92 43.29 -1.75
CA VAL A 208 2.14 44.11 -1.83
C VAL A 208 1.92 45.43 -2.55
N ASN A 209 2.90 46.34 -2.46
CA ASN A 209 2.83 47.66 -3.08
C ASN A 209 1.61 48.47 -2.60
N VAL A 210 1.19 48.25 -1.35
CA VAL A 210 0.10 48.99 -0.70
C VAL A 210 0.62 50.34 -0.23
N ASP A 211 -0.05 51.43 -0.63
CA ASP A 211 0.34 52.78 -0.22
C ASP A 211 0.23 52.93 1.32
N PRO A 212 1.34 53.15 2.04
CA PRO A 212 1.33 53.19 3.50
C PRO A 212 0.64 54.45 4.07
N GLU A 213 0.49 55.52 3.30
CA GLU A 213 -0.18 56.75 3.74
C GLU A 213 -1.69 56.66 3.56
N THR A 214 -2.15 56.06 2.46
CA THR A 214 -3.58 56.02 2.09
C THR A 214 -4.25 54.68 2.35
N GLY A 215 -3.47 53.60 2.47
CA GLY A 215 -3.97 52.22 2.51
C GLY A 215 -4.59 51.77 1.19
N ALA A 216 -4.31 52.47 0.08
CA ALA A 216 -4.82 52.09 -1.22
C ALA A 216 -4.08 50.83 -1.71
N VAL A 217 -4.86 49.81 -2.06
CA VAL A 217 -4.40 48.59 -2.74
C VAL A 217 -4.63 48.80 -4.23
N ASP A 218 -3.59 48.58 -5.04
CA ASP A 218 -3.67 48.58 -6.49
C ASP A 218 -3.63 47.12 -6.97
N ALA A 219 -4.77 46.62 -7.44
CA ALA A 219 -4.89 45.24 -7.91
C ALA A 219 -4.04 44.97 -9.16
N ASP A 220 -3.62 46.02 -9.88
CA ASP A 220 -2.71 45.90 -11.03
C ASP A 220 -1.23 45.88 -10.59
N ALA A 221 -0.96 45.97 -9.27
CA ALA A 221 0.38 46.00 -8.70
C ALA A 221 0.74 44.74 -7.88
N GLU A 222 -0.06 43.68 -7.99
CA GLU A 222 0.32 42.37 -7.44
C GLU A 222 1.49 41.78 -8.24
N VAL A 223 2.27 40.92 -7.58
CA VAL A 223 3.49 40.36 -8.17
C VAL A 223 3.50 38.84 -8.02
N GLY A 224 3.80 38.16 -9.12
CA GLY A 224 3.91 36.70 -9.18
C GLY A 224 5.26 36.28 -9.73
N PHE A 225 5.75 35.13 -9.29
CA PHE A 225 6.94 34.50 -9.83
C PHE A 225 6.63 33.04 -10.12
N ASP A 226 6.76 32.63 -11.37
CA ASP A 226 6.84 31.21 -11.73
C ASP A 226 8.29 30.75 -11.53
N ALA A 227 8.50 29.59 -10.93
CA ALA A 227 9.79 29.20 -10.40
C ALA A 227 10.08 27.71 -10.57
N ILE A 228 11.32 27.41 -10.98
CA ILE A 228 11.90 26.08 -10.89
C ILE A 228 13.00 26.11 -9.84
N LEU A 229 12.88 25.27 -8.81
CA LEU A 229 13.94 25.01 -7.84
C LEU A 229 14.82 23.88 -8.37
N VAL A 230 16.12 24.16 -8.47
CA VAL A 230 17.13 23.18 -8.87
C VAL A 230 18.04 22.91 -7.65
N PRO A 231 17.96 21.73 -7.02
CA PRO A 231 18.74 21.42 -5.81
C PRO A 231 20.24 21.42 -6.03
N THR A 232 20.68 20.87 -7.17
CA THR A 232 22.08 20.83 -7.59
C THR A 232 22.27 21.52 -8.93
N PHE A 233 22.69 22.78 -8.92
CA PHE A 233 22.94 23.54 -10.15
C PHE A 233 24.40 23.47 -10.61
N ASP A 234 24.61 23.06 -11.86
CA ASP A 234 25.91 23.07 -12.55
C ASP A 234 25.95 24.17 -13.62
N ASP A 235 26.65 25.25 -13.29
CA ASP A 235 26.83 26.43 -14.14
C ASP A 235 27.61 26.16 -15.44
N SER A 236 28.29 25.00 -15.52
CA SER A 236 28.99 24.57 -16.73
C SER A 236 28.04 23.98 -17.78
N THR A 237 26.82 23.63 -17.38
CA THR A 237 25.77 23.16 -18.27
C THR A 237 24.86 24.31 -18.68
N ALA A 238 24.30 24.24 -19.89
CA ALA A 238 23.25 25.16 -20.31
C ALA A 238 21.85 24.71 -19.84
N MET A 239 21.78 23.75 -18.90
CA MET A 239 20.52 23.17 -18.42
C MET A 239 20.11 23.82 -17.10
N LEU A 240 18.83 24.18 -17.00
CA LEU A 240 18.19 24.64 -15.75
C LEU A 240 17.58 23.47 -14.98
N LEU A 241 18.29 22.33 -14.97
CA LEU A 241 17.89 21.11 -14.28
C LEU A 241 19.16 20.38 -13.79
N GLY A 242 19.13 19.95 -12.54
CA GLY A 242 20.18 19.19 -11.88
C GLY A 242 20.03 17.68 -12.04
N SER A 243 21.07 16.92 -11.68
CA SER A 243 21.07 15.45 -11.69
C SER A 243 20.97 14.80 -10.31
N ASP A 244 21.23 15.57 -9.25
CA ASP A 244 21.36 15.06 -7.89
C ASP A 244 20.31 15.71 -6.97
N PRO A 245 19.63 14.90 -6.15
CA PRO A 245 18.55 15.37 -5.27
C PRO A 245 19.05 16.15 -4.05
N GLU A 246 20.27 15.88 -3.59
CA GLU A 246 20.86 16.55 -2.43
C GLU A 246 21.14 18.03 -2.75
N LEU A 247 20.94 18.92 -1.77
CA LEU A 247 21.21 20.36 -1.96
C LEU A 247 22.72 20.60 -2.13
N ASN A 248 23.12 21.05 -3.31
CA ASN A 248 24.49 21.45 -3.61
C ASN A 248 24.50 22.57 -4.64
N ASN A 249 24.70 23.81 -4.19
CA ASN A 249 24.49 25.01 -5.01
C ASN A 249 23.03 25.11 -5.52
N PRO A 250 22.03 25.18 -4.62
CA PRO A 250 20.64 25.31 -5.04
C PRO A 250 20.35 26.69 -5.63
N VAL A 251 19.54 26.73 -6.68
CA VAL A 251 19.12 27.97 -7.36
C VAL A 251 17.63 27.96 -7.67
N LEU A 252 17.07 29.15 -7.80
CA LEU A 252 15.75 29.38 -8.39
C LEU A 252 15.90 29.94 -9.80
N ALA A 253 15.26 29.31 -10.78
CA ALA A 253 15.06 29.86 -12.11
C ALA A 253 13.66 30.50 -12.18
N LEU A 254 13.61 31.83 -12.35
CA LEU A 254 12.45 32.66 -12.10
C LEU A 254 11.95 33.35 -13.36
N THR A 255 10.62 33.39 -13.49
CA THR A 255 9.90 34.27 -14.39
C THR A 255 8.96 35.16 -13.58
N ALA A 256 9.18 36.46 -13.63
CA ALA A 256 8.43 37.45 -12.87
C ALA A 256 7.26 38.03 -13.68
N TYR A 257 6.18 38.29 -12.97
CA TYR A 257 4.93 38.81 -13.49
C TYR A 257 4.38 39.91 -12.60
N THR A 258 3.71 40.91 -13.19
CA THR A 258 3.01 41.99 -12.48
C THR A 258 1.63 42.19 -13.07
N GLY A 259 0.63 42.48 -12.24
CA GLY A 259 -0.77 42.61 -12.64
C GLY A 259 -1.70 41.82 -11.72
N ASP A 260 -2.92 41.51 -12.18
CA ASP A 260 -3.90 40.76 -11.39
C ASP A 260 -3.56 39.26 -11.39
N LEU A 261 -3.28 38.69 -10.21
CA LEU A 261 -2.96 37.27 -10.04
C LEU A 261 -4.19 36.35 -10.07
N GLY A 262 -5.41 36.90 -10.12
CA GLY A 262 -6.67 36.14 -10.07
C GLY A 262 -7.11 35.71 -8.68
N LEU A 263 -6.44 36.19 -7.63
CA LEU A 263 -6.71 35.74 -6.26
C LEU A 263 -7.91 36.46 -5.60
N GLY A 264 -8.40 37.55 -6.20
CA GLY A 264 -9.43 38.41 -5.63
C GLY A 264 -10.89 37.95 -5.84
N ASP A 265 -11.16 37.01 -6.75
CA ASP A 265 -12.52 36.62 -7.15
C ASP A 265 -13.11 35.46 -6.34
N GLY A 266 -12.29 34.84 -5.49
CA GLY A 266 -12.67 33.72 -4.63
C GLY A 266 -12.75 32.37 -5.34
N LEU A 267 -12.27 32.26 -6.59
CA LEU A 267 -12.12 30.99 -7.28
C LEU A 267 -10.88 30.25 -6.75
N PRO A 268 -10.96 28.93 -6.52
CA PRO A 268 -9.77 28.15 -6.17
C PRO A 268 -8.77 28.13 -7.33
N GLU A 269 -7.51 28.40 -7.03
CA GLU A 269 -6.40 28.35 -7.99
C GLU A 269 -5.23 27.52 -7.46
N SER A 270 -4.32 27.16 -8.36
CA SER A 270 -3.05 26.51 -8.01
C SER A 270 -2.18 27.44 -7.16
N VAL A 271 -1.59 26.90 -6.09
CA VAL A 271 -0.52 27.59 -5.34
C VAL A 271 0.87 27.35 -5.95
N TYR A 272 1.02 26.33 -6.78
CA TYR A 272 2.30 25.90 -7.36
C TYR A 272 2.58 26.49 -8.74
N SER A 273 1.65 27.26 -9.31
CA SER A 273 1.80 27.81 -10.65
C SER A 273 1.08 29.16 -10.79
N ILE A 274 1.58 29.99 -11.70
CA ILE A 274 0.89 31.20 -12.15
C ILE A 274 -0.27 30.83 -13.08
N ASN A 275 -1.37 31.59 -13.03
CA ASN A 275 -2.54 31.33 -13.87
C ASN A 275 -2.27 31.76 -15.33
N GLU A 276 -2.17 30.80 -16.24
CA GLU A 276 -1.94 31.06 -17.67
C GLU A 276 -3.07 31.87 -18.33
N ASP A 277 -4.31 31.77 -17.83
CA ASP A 277 -5.44 32.53 -18.38
C ASP A 277 -5.28 34.04 -18.11
N GLN A 278 -4.72 34.42 -16.95
CA GLN A 278 -4.41 35.82 -16.62
C GLN A 278 -3.31 36.40 -17.52
N ILE A 279 -2.33 35.57 -17.90
CA ILE A 279 -1.30 35.94 -18.86
C ILE A 279 -1.91 36.10 -20.26
N ALA A 280 -2.78 35.17 -20.66
CA ALA A 280 -3.41 35.18 -21.98
C ALA A 280 -4.40 36.33 -22.17
N SER A 281 -5.08 36.77 -21.10
CA SER A 281 -6.00 37.92 -21.12
C SER A 281 -5.26 39.27 -21.10
N GLY A 282 -3.99 39.28 -20.66
CA GLY A 282 -3.18 40.48 -20.48
C GLY A 282 -3.45 41.19 -19.15
N GLU A 283 -4.13 40.53 -18.22
CA GLU A 283 -4.30 40.99 -16.83
C GLU A 283 -3.01 40.81 -16.03
N LEU A 284 -2.17 39.84 -16.42
CA LEU A 284 -0.86 39.58 -15.85
C LEU A 284 0.24 39.70 -16.92
N GLU A 285 1.18 40.63 -16.73
CA GLU A 285 2.25 40.92 -17.69
C GLU A 285 3.60 40.39 -17.19
N GLN A 286 4.35 39.71 -18.06
CA GLN A 286 5.71 39.27 -17.78
C GLN A 286 6.66 40.48 -17.70
N VAL A 287 7.51 40.50 -16.67
CA VAL A 287 8.35 41.65 -16.33
C VAL A 287 9.79 41.48 -16.84
N ASN A 288 10.31 40.25 -16.86
CA ASN A 288 11.65 39.92 -17.34
C ASN A 288 11.62 39.31 -18.75
N ASP A 289 12.58 39.72 -19.60
CA ASP A 289 12.70 39.24 -20.98
C ASP A 289 13.16 37.77 -21.07
N ASP A 290 14.00 37.34 -20.12
CA ASP A 290 14.59 36.00 -20.04
C ASP A 290 14.51 35.48 -18.59
N VAL A 291 14.44 34.16 -18.42
CA VAL A 291 14.46 33.49 -17.10
C VAL A 291 15.70 33.92 -16.32
N GLU A 292 15.50 34.39 -15.09
CA GLU A 292 16.58 34.83 -14.20
C GLU A 292 16.93 33.73 -13.20
N VAL A 293 18.22 33.42 -13.03
CA VAL A 293 18.68 32.39 -12.09
C VAL A 293 19.34 33.06 -10.90
N ILE A 294 18.83 32.81 -9.70
CA ILE A 294 19.38 33.34 -8.44
C ILE A 294 19.77 32.20 -7.49
N GLY A 295 20.96 32.30 -6.88
CA GLY A 295 21.40 31.39 -5.83
C GLY A 295 20.92 31.83 -4.45
N VAL A 296 21.10 30.96 -3.45
CA VAL A 296 20.78 31.31 -2.05
C VAL A 296 21.60 32.52 -1.60
N GLY A 297 20.90 33.55 -1.11
CA GLY A 297 21.44 34.84 -0.70
C GLY A 297 21.47 35.89 -1.82
N ASP A 298 21.22 35.52 -3.07
CA ASP A 298 21.09 36.45 -4.19
C ASP A 298 19.67 37.03 -4.27
N ALA A 299 19.54 38.17 -4.97
CA ALA A 299 18.27 38.83 -5.19
C ALA A 299 18.06 39.21 -6.65
N MET A 300 16.86 38.93 -7.17
CA MET A 300 16.35 39.44 -8.44
C MET A 300 15.79 40.85 -8.21
N THR A 301 16.16 41.81 -9.06
CA THR A 301 15.62 43.18 -9.00
C THR A 301 14.72 43.45 -10.20
N LEU A 302 13.46 43.79 -9.95
CA LEU A 302 12.50 44.12 -10.99
C LEU A 302 12.72 45.57 -11.51
N PRO A 303 12.25 45.90 -12.73
CA PRO A 303 12.41 47.22 -13.32
C PRO A 303 11.83 48.38 -12.50
N ASP A 304 10.85 48.11 -11.63
CA ASP A 304 10.24 49.10 -10.74
C ASP A 304 11.04 49.33 -9.44
N GLY A 305 12.14 48.60 -9.25
CA GLY A 305 13.04 48.69 -8.10
C GLY A 305 12.68 47.77 -6.94
N THR A 306 11.62 46.97 -7.05
CA THR A 306 11.29 45.91 -6.09
C THR A 306 12.26 44.74 -6.24
N THR A 307 12.37 43.91 -5.20
CA THR A 307 13.36 42.82 -5.18
C THR A 307 12.81 41.55 -4.57
N LEU A 308 13.14 40.40 -5.15
CA LEU A 308 12.91 39.07 -4.57
C LEU A 308 14.26 38.47 -4.17
N THR A 309 14.44 38.18 -2.89
CA THR A 309 15.66 37.53 -2.35
C THR A 309 15.39 36.05 -2.11
N PHE A 310 16.30 35.17 -2.52
CA PHE A 310 16.22 33.75 -2.21
C PHE A 310 16.94 33.48 -0.88
N ASP A 311 16.18 33.30 0.20
CA ASP A 311 16.75 33.23 1.55
C ASP A 311 17.34 31.85 1.88
N GLY A 312 16.75 30.78 1.34
CA GLY A 312 17.20 29.42 1.60
C GLY A 312 16.20 28.35 1.20
N VAL A 313 16.51 27.12 1.60
CA VAL A 313 15.70 25.93 1.33
C VAL A 313 15.50 25.16 2.63
N GLU A 314 14.26 24.83 2.93
CA GLU A 314 13.83 23.95 4.03
C GLU A 314 13.37 22.61 3.44
N GLN A 315 13.29 21.56 4.25
CA GLN A 315 12.75 20.28 3.79
C GLN A 315 11.28 20.13 4.23
N TYR A 316 10.55 19.32 3.49
CA TYR A 316 9.21 18.89 3.88
C TYR A 316 9.07 17.38 3.75
N ALA A 317 8.16 16.81 4.54
CA ALA A 317 7.71 15.43 4.40
C ALA A 317 6.35 15.38 3.70
N VAL A 318 6.13 14.35 2.87
CA VAL A 318 4.80 14.02 2.34
C VAL A 318 4.25 12.89 3.20
N LEU A 319 3.18 13.18 3.91
CA LEU A 319 2.51 12.27 4.81
C LEU A 319 1.22 11.74 4.16
N GLN A 320 0.99 10.45 4.27
CA GLN A 320 -0.33 9.85 4.02
C GLN A 320 -0.92 9.35 5.32
N VAL A 321 -2.05 9.91 5.70
CA VAL A 321 -2.87 9.38 6.78
C VAL A 321 -3.91 8.46 6.19
N ARG A 322 -4.03 7.24 6.73
CA ARG A 322 -4.98 6.25 6.24
C ARG A 322 -5.56 5.40 7.36
N HIS A 323 -6.88 5.26 7.32
CA HIS A 323 -7.62 4.29 8.11
C HIS A 323 -8.18 3.20 7.17
N ASP A 324 -7.88 1.93 7.44
CA ASP A 324 -8.37 0.80 6.63
C ASP A 324 -8.79 -0.38 7.52
N PRO A 325 -10.07 -0.44 7.93
CA PRO A 325 -10.59 -1.52 8.76
C PRO A 325 -10.76 -2.84 7.97
N GLY A 326 -10.76 -2.78 6.63
CA GLY A 326 -10.89 -3.93 5.75
C GLY A 326 -9.59 -4.72 5.60
N GLY A 327 -8.45 -4.03 5.66
CA GLY A 327 -7.10 -4.60 5.51
C GLY A 327 -6.85 -5.86 6.36
N PRO A 328 -7.06 -5.82 7.69
CA PRO A 328 -6.88 -6.99 8.55
C PRO A 328 -7.79 -8.18 8.17
N VAL A 329 -9.02 -7.91 7.72
CA VAL A 329 -9.97 -8.95 7.29
C VAL A 329 -9.52 -9.60 5.99
N VAL A 330 -9.02 -8.81 5.04
CA VAL A 330 -8.43 -9.31 3.79
C VAL A 330 -7.20 -10.15 4.08
N LEU A 331 -6.31 -9.70 4.98
CA LEU A 331 -5.13 -10.45 5.39
C LEU A 331 -5.50 -11.80 6.01
N ALA A 332 -6.47 -11.82 6.94
CA ALA A 332 -6.99 -13.06 7.52
C ALA A 332 -7.56 -13.98 6.43
N GLY A 333 -8.35 -13.44 5.50
CA GLY A 333 -8.86 -14.16 4.34
C GLY A 333 -7.74 -14.77 3.48
N ALA A 334 -6.69 -14.01 3.16
CA ALA A 334 -5.55 -14.48 2.37
C ALA A 334 -4.80 -15.62 3.07
N VAL A 335 -4.58 -15.52 4.39
CA VAL A 335 -3.96 -16.60 5.18
C VAL A 335 -4.82 -17.87 5.15
N LEU A 336 -6.14 -17.75 5.38
CA LEU A 336 -7.06 -18.88 5.33
C LEU A 336 -7.12 -19.51 3.93
N LEU A 337 -7.02 -18.68 2.88
CA LEU A 337 -6.96 -19.14 1.49
C LEU A 337 -5.74 -20.03 1.27
N LEU A 338 -4.55 -19.58 1.69
CA LEU A 338 -3.32 -20.37 1.59
C LEU A 338 -3.44 -21.67 2.39
N LEU A 339 -3.94 -21.59 3.63
CA LEU A 339 -4.15 -22.76 4.49
C LEU A 339 -5.22 -23.73 3.98
N GLY A 340 -6.20 -23.27 3.20
CA GLY A 340 -7.23 -24.10 2.58
C GLY A 340 -6.76 -24.74 1.26
N LEU A 341 -6.03 -23.97 0.46
CA LEU A 341 -5.52 -24.39 -0.85
C LEU A 341 -4.48 -25.51 -0.72
N LEU A 342 -3.51 -25.37 0.19
CA LEU A 342 -2.42 -26.35 0.35
C LEU A 342 -2.94 -27.77 0.64
N PRO A 343 -3.82 -28.01 1.64
CA PRO A 343 -4.43 -29.33 1.85
C PRO A 343 -5.41 -29.72 0.74
N GLY A 344 -6.13 -28.76 0.15
CA GLY A 344 -7.04 -29.02 -0.97
C GLY A 344 -6.33 -29.63 -2.19
N LEU A 345 -5.08 -29.22 -2.44
CA LEU A 345 -4.25 -29.76 -3.52
C LEU A 345 -3.41 -30.97 -3.09
N ALA A 346 -2.76 -30.90 -1.94
CA ALA A 346 -1.82 -31.93 -1.48
C ALA A 346 -2.53 -33.19 -0.95
N VAL A 347 -3.70 -33.04 -0.31
CA VAL A 347 -4.43 -34.18 0.25
C VAL A 347 -5.37 -34.76 -0.80
N ARG A 348 -5.22 -36.07 -1.01
CA ARG A 348 -6.01 -36.84 -1.97
C ARG A 348 -7.05 -37.65 -1.22
N ARG A 349 -8.29 -37.58 -1.68
CA ARG A 349 -9.39 -38.38 -1.15
C ARG A 349 -9.41 -39.72 -1.86
N ARG A 350 -9.41 -40.79 -1.08
CA ARG A 350 -9.45 -42.16 -1.59
C ARG A 350 -10.25 -43.05 -0.65
N ARG A 351 -10.88 -44.06 -1.24
CA ARG A 351 -11.73 -45.03 -0.57
C ARG A 351 -11.25 -46.43 -0.92
N TYR A 352 -11.36 -47.31 0.04
CA TYR A 352 -11.00 -48.71 -0.06
C TYR A 352 -12.11 -49.54 0.56
N TRP A 353 -12.54 -50.60 -0.11
CA TRP A 353 -13.58 -51.49 0.37
C TRP A 353 -13.05 -52.91 0.41
N ILE A 354 -13.50 -53.66 1.42
CA ILE A 354 -13.29 -55.08 1.54
C ILE A 354 -14.65 -55.73 1.75
N ARG A 355 -14.97 -56.77 0.98
CA ARG A 355 -16.21 -57.54 1.09
C ARG A 355 -15.85 -59.00 1.32
N TRP A 356 -16.34 -59.58 2.40
CA TRP A 356 -16.33 -61.02 2.64
C TRP A 356 -17.67 -61.59 2.20
N ASN A 357 -17.64 -62.53 1.25
CA ASN A 357 -18.82 -63.18 0.71
C ASN A 357 -19.10 -64.51 1.45
N PRO A 358 -20.36 -64.98 1.49
CA PRO A 358 -20.72 -66.25 2.15
C PRO A 358 -20.08 -67.49 1.54
N ASP A 359 -19.65 -67.42 0.27
CA ASP A 359 -18.95 -68.50 -0.43
C ASP A 359 -17.46 -68.63 -0.05
N GLY A 360 -16.98 -67.77 0.85
CA GLY A 360 -15.59 -67.74 1.33
C GLY A 360 -14.66 -66.87 0.50
N THR A 361 -15.14 -66.25 -0.59
CA THR A 361 -14.35 -65.29 -1.37
C THR A 361 -14.25 -63.94 -0.66
N VAL A 362 -13.16 -63.21 -0.92
CA VAL A 362 -12.98 -61.84 -0.42
C VAL A 362 -12.69 -60.90 -1.59
N GLU A 363 -13.46 -59.84 -1.72
CA GLU A 363 -13.24 -58.81 -2.74
C GLU A 363 -12.63 -57.57 -2.12
N THR A 364 -11.69 -56.95 -2.82
CA THR A 364 -11.12 -55.66 -2.46
C THR A 364 -11.28 -54.68 -3.62
N ALA A 365 -11.67 -53.44 -3.31
CA ALA A 365 -11.89 -52.41 -4.31
C ALA A 365 -11.32 -51.07 -3.83
N GLY A 366 -10.82 -50.27 -4.76
CA GLY A 366 -10.22 -48.97 -4.48
C GLY A 366 -10.74 -47.93 -5.47
N LEU A 367 -11.10 -46.76 -4.96
CA LEU A 367 -11.55 -45.62 -5.74
C LEU A 367 -10.90 -44.34 -5.22
N ASN A 368 -10.29 -43.59 -6.14
CA ASN A 368 -9.87 -42.22 -5.94
C ASN A 368 -10.74 -41.28 -6.79
N ARG A 369 -10.71 -39.99 -6.48
CA ARG A 369 -11.17 -38.95 -7.41
C ARG A 369 -9.91 -38.25 -7.93
N ASN A 370 -9.78 -38.11 -9.25
CA ASN A 370 -8.67 -37.48 -9.99
C ASN A 370 -7.45 -38.39 -10.31
N ASP A 371 -7.66 -39.62 -10.75
CA ASP A 371 -6.65 -40.50 -11.39
C ASP A 371 -5.25 -40.44 -10.76
N PHE A 372 -5.13 -40.93 -9.52
CA PHE A 372 -3.84 -41.13 -8.86
C PHE A 372 -3.21 -42.46 -9.31
N ASP A 373 -2.05 -42.36 -9.95
CA ASP A 373 -1.29 -43.49 -10.51
C ASP A 373 -0.93 -44.57 -9.47
N GLY A 374 -0.67 -44.19 -8.21
CA GLY A 374 -0.29 -45.14 -7.15
C GLY A 374 -1.45 -45.74 -6.35
N LEU A 375 -2.71 -45.57 -6.80
CA LEU A 375 -3.86 -46.14 -6.06
C LEU A 375 -3.78 -47.66 -6.04
N ASP A 376 -3.43 -48.26 -7.17
CA ASP A 376 -3.37 -49.70 -7.32
C ASP A 376 -2.29 -50.29 -6.41
N GLU A 377 -1.09 -49.68 -6.36
CA GLU A 377 -0.01 -50.06 -5.45
C GLU A 377 -0.41 -49.94 -3.97
N GLU A 378 -1.00 -48.82 -3.55
CA GLU A 378 -1.45 -48.64 -2.16
C GLU A 378 -2.55 -49.65 -1.78
N CYS A 379 -3.44 -49.99 -2.73
CA CYS A 379 -4.48 -50.98 -2.50
C CYS A 379 -3.92 -52.40 -2.48
N ASP A 380 -2.97 -52.75 -3.35
CA ASP A 380 -2.29 -54.05 -3.37
C ASP A 380 -1.48 -54.24 -2.06
N GLU A 381 -0.78 -53.20 -1.56
CA GLU A 381 -0.13 -53.22 -0.24
C GLU A 381 -1.12 -53.42 0.91
N LEU A 382 -2.28 -52.76 0.86
CA LEU A 382 -3.33 -52.92 1.85
C LEU A 382 -3.88 -54.35 1.80
N THR A 383 -4.17 -54.87 0.61
CA THR A 383 -4.65 -56.24 0.41
C THR A 383 -3.64 -57.25 0.97
N ALA A 384 -2.35 -57.13 0.64
CA ALA A 384 -1.29 -58.01 1.14
C ALA A 384 -1.12 -57.94 2.67
N ALA A 385 -1.25 -56.74 3.26
CA ALA A 385 -1.21 -56.59 4.71
C ALA A 385 -2.43 -57.23 5.43
N ILE A 386 -3.57 -57.32 4.74
CA ILE A 386 -4.82 -57.90 5.25
C ILE A 386 -4.84 -59.42 5.06
N ALA A 387 -4.32 -59.89 3.94
CA ALA A 387 -4.24 -61.27 3.51
C ALA A 387 -2.77 -61.62 3.20
N PRO A 388 -1.98 -62.03 4.22
CA PRO A 388 -0.54 -62.27 4.06
C PRO A 388 -0.19 -63.35 3.04
N ASP A 389 -1.08 -64.33 2.86
CA ASP A 389 -0.92 -65.44 1.92
C ASP A 389 -1.36 -65.08 0.49
N TYR A 390 -1.83 -63.84 0.27
CA TYR A 390 -2.16 -63.31 -1.04
C TYR A 390 -0.96 -62.53 -1.61
N GLU A 391 -0.43 -63.00 -2.72
CA GLU A 391 0.52 -62.25 -3.53
C GLU A 391 -0.25 -61.39 -4.54
N PRO A 392 -0.20 -60.05 -4.44
CA PRO A 392 -0.79 -59.20 -5.46
C PRO A 392 -0.09 -59.42 -6.80
N PRO A 393 -0.82 -59.34 -7.93
CA PRO A 393 -0.18 -59.40 -9.24
C PRO A 393 0.89 -58.30 -9.33
N GLY A 394 2.12 -58.68 -9.69
CA GLY A 394 3.22 -57.73 -9.82
C GLY A 394 2.89 -56.57 -10.78
N PRO A 395 3.61 -55.44 -10.70
CA PRO A 395 3.33 -54.29 -11.57
C PRO A 395 3.33 -54.75 -13.02
N SER A 396 2.24 -54.43 -13.74
CA SER A 396 2.16 -54.70 -15.17
C SER A 396 3.33 -53.97 -15.84
N THR A 397 4.30 -54.71 -16.35
CA THR A 397 5.45 -54.14 -17.08
C THR A 397 5.10 -53.80 -18.52
N ASP A 398 3.81 -53.76 -18.86
CA ASP A 398 3.34 -53.45 -20.20
C ASP A 398 3.35 -51.92 -20.43
N ARG A 399 4.57 -51.36 -20.55
CA ARG A 399 4.80 -50.26 -21.49
C ARG A 399 4.70 -50.86 -22.88
N SER A 400 3.47 -51.04 -23.36
CA SER A 400 3.23 -51.09 -24.80
C SER A 400 3.24 -49.65 -25.30
N ASP A 401 4.14 -49.39 -26.24
CA ASP A 401 4.22 -48.15 -27.00
C ASP A 401 2.82 -47.75 -27.52
N GLN A 402 2.42 -46.50 -27.24
CA GLN A 402 1.64 -45.66 -28.15
C GLN A 402 1.74 -44.18 -27.76
#